data_AF-A0A5B6VVF6-F1
#
_entry.id   AF-A0A5B6VVF6-F1
#
_cell.length_a   1.000
_cell.length_b   1.000
_cell.length_c   1.000
_cell.angle_alpha   90.00
_cell.angle_beta   90.00
_cell.angle_gamma   90.00
#
_symmetry.space_group_name_H-M   'P 1'
#
loop_
_entity.id
_entity.type
_entity.pdbx_description
1 polymer ?
#
loop_
_entity_poly.entity_id
_entity_poly.type
_entity_poly.pdbx_seq_one_letter_code
_entity_poly.pdbx_strand_id
1 'polypeptide(L)'
;MIWLSIITQEKLIRLCVLKNSKVKQEILREAHSSNYSIHPTSCEMYSDLKQMYWWLDMKHDILEFLLIFKAKHQVLSGLLQPVMIPE
;
A
#
# COMPACT_ATOMS: atom_id res chain seq x y z
N MET A 1 -8.52 -12.29 9.59
CA MET A 1 -7.32 -13.12 9.74
C MET A 1 -7.30 -14.28 8.74
N ILE A 2 -7.40 -13.99 7.43
CA ILE A 2 -7.28 -15.01 6.36
C ILE A 2 -5.85 -15.01 5.78
N TRP A 3 -5.13 -13.89 5.94
CA TRP A 3 -3.74 -13.71 5.51
C TRP A 3 -2.71 -14.60 6.25
N LEU A 4 -2.99 -15.06 7.48
CA LEU A 4 -2.05 -15.90 8.23
C LEU A 4 -2.08 -17.38 7.81
N SER A 5 -3.18 -17.88 7.23
CA SER A 5 -3.31 -19.30 6.90
C SER A 5 -2.61 -19.73 5.60
N ILE A 6 -2.20 -18.77 4.77
CA ILE A 6 -1.48 -19.06 3.50
C ILE A 6 0.04 -18.94 3.70
N ILE A 7 0.51 -18.19 4.70
CA ILE A 7 1.95 -17.95 4.95
C ILE A 7 2.65 -19.19 5.55
N THR A 8 1.90 -20.21 6.00
CA THR A 8 2.46 -21.48 6.48
C THR A 8 2.66 -22.55 5.40
N GLN A 9 2.35 -22.28 4.12
CA GLN A 9 2.65 -23.18 3.01
C GLN A 9 3.65 -22.52 2.05
N GLU A 10 4.93 -22.74 2.35
CA GLU A 10 6.12 -22.56 1.49
C GLU A 10 5.97 -21.67 0.24
N LYS A 11 6.46 -20.43 0.30
CA LYS A 11 6.61 -19.61 -0.92
C LYS A 11 8.00 -18.97 -0.99
N LEU A 12 8.97 -19.75 -1.43
CA LEU A 12 10.36 -19.31 -1.70
C LEU A 12 10.53 -18.63 -3.06
N ILE A 13 9.46 -18.41 -3.83
CA ILE A 13 9.52 -17.82 -5.18
C ILE A 13 8.91 -16.42 -5.18
N ARG A 14 9.72 -15.41 -5.48
CA ARG A 14 9.25 -14.03 -5.76
C ARG A 14 8.57 -14.00 -7.13
N LEU A 15 7.37 -13.43 -7.20
CA LEU A 15 6.63 -13.26 -8.44
C LEU A 15 7.11 -11.99 -9.16
N CYS A 16 7.54 -12.14 -10.41
CA CYS A 16 7.89 -11.00 -11.26
C CYS A 16 6.60 -10.33 -11.77
N VAL A 17 6.41 -9.06 -11.45
CA VAL A 17 5.27 -8.28 -11.95
C VAL A 17 5.72 -7.56 -13.22
N LEU A 18 5.22 -8.02 -14.37
CA LEU A 18 5.45 -7.39 -15.67
C LEU A 18 4.88 -5.95 -15.69
N LYS A 19 5.18 -5.17 -16.74
CA LYS A 19 4.81 -3.74 -16.92
C LYS A 19 3.29 -3.43 -16.94
N ASN A 20 2.45 -4.27 -16.36
CA ASN A 20 1.04 -4.03 -16.15
C ASN A 20 0.83 -3.11 -14.92
N SER A 21 0.58 -1.84 -15.21
CA SER A 21 0.32 -0.81 -14.18
C SER A 21 -0.88 -1.14 -13.29
N LYS A 22 -1.92 -1.80 -13.83
CA LYS A 22 -3.11 -2.18 -13.08
C LYS A 22 -2.78 -3.22 -12.00
N VAL A 23 -1.97 -4.22 -12.33
CA VAL A 23 -1.53 -5.25 -11.38
C VAL A 23 -0.68 -4.63 -10.27
N LYS A 24 0.27 -3.74 -10.63
CA LYS A 24 1.08 -3.01 -9.65
C LYS A 24 0.21 -2.18 -8.70
N GLN A 25 -0.77 -1.45 -9.22
CA GLN A 25 -1.68 -0.64 -8.39
C GLN A 25 -2.56 -1.49 -7.47
N GLU A 26 -3.01 -2.66 -7.92
CA GLU A 26 -3.77 -3.59 -7.09
C GLU A 26 -2.95 -4.07 -5.89
N ILE A 27 -1.72 -4.48 -6.15
CA ILE A 27 -0.77 -4.94 -5.11
C ILE A 27 -0.48 -3.81 -4.11
N LEU A 28 -0.24 -2.59 -4.59
CA LEU A 28 0.03 -1.43 -3.73
C LEU A 28 -1.19 -1.06 -2.87
N ARG A 29 -2.40 -1.15 -3.45
CA ARG A 29 -3.65 -0.89 -2.73
C ARG A 29 -3.89 -1.90 -1.63
N GLU A 30 -3.75 -3.19 -1.92
CA GLU A 30 -3.90 -4.27 -0.95
C GLU A 30 -2.88 -4.13 0.20
N ALA A 31 -1.61 -3.84 -0.12
CA ALA A 31 -0.58 -3.63 0.88
C ALA A 31 -0.89 -2.44 1.79
N HIS A 32 -1.37 -1.33 1.22
CA HIS A 32 -1.78 -0.16 1.98
C HIS A 32 -3.04 -0.40 2.83
N SER A 33 -3.99 -1.21 2.37
CA SER A 33 -5.22 -1.54 3.11
C SER A 33 -5.06 -2.63 4.16
N SER A 34 -3.92 -3.31 4.20
CA SER A 34 -3.66 -4.32 5.22
C SER A 34 -3.75 -3.70 6.63
N ASN A 35 -4.47 -4.40 7.52
CA ASN A 35 -5.05 -3.92 8.80
C ASN A 35 -4.09 -3.30 9.85
N TYR A 36 -2.82 -3.02 9.53
CA TYR A 36 -1.81 -2.61 10.50
C TYR A 36 -1.17 -1.26 10.24
N SER A 37 -1.66 -0.47 9.28
CA SER A 37 -1.01 0.80 9.00
C SER A 37 -1.98 1.97 8.97
N ILE A 38 -2.08 2.64 10.11
CA ILE A 38 -2.62 4.00 10.21
C ILE A 38 -1.67 4.96 9.44
N HIS A 39 -0.38 4.61 9.33
CA HIS A 39 0.64 5.34 8.57
C HIS A 39 1.65 4.41 7.89
N PRO A 40 1.30 3.76 6.76
CA PRO A 40 2.25 2.93 6.04
C PRO A 40 3.37 3.80 5.49
N THR A 41 4.57 3.58 6.00
CA THR A 41 5.77 4.22 5.48
C THR A 41 6.20 3.51 4.19
N SER A 42 6.78 4.24 3.24
CA SER A 42 7.30 3.66 2.00
C SER A 42 8.30 2.52 2.25
N CYS A 43 9.08 2.61 3.32
CA CYS A 43 10.01 1.56 3.75
C CYS A 43 9.30 0.27 4.19
N GLU A 44 8.17 0.38 4.90
CA GLU A 44 7.39 -0.76 5.38
C GLU A 44 6.72 -1.46 4.19
N MET A 45 6.03 -0.70 3.33
CA MET A 45 5.44 -1.24 2.10
C MET A 45 6.47 -1.93 1.21
N TYR A 46 7.66 -1.35 1.04
CA TYR A 46 8.73 -2.00 0.28
C TYR A 46 9.21 -3.29 0.93
N SER A 47 9.33 -3.30 2.27
CA SER A 47 9.80 -4.47 3.01
C SER A 47 8.82 -5.64 2.96
N ASP A 48 7.53 -5.35 2.95
CA ASP A 48 6.47 -6.37 2.87
C ASP A 48 6.38 -6.91 1.44
N LEU A 49 6.34 -6.02 0.45
CA LEU A 49 6.15 -6.40 -0.93
C LEU A 49 7.36 -7.14 -1.52
N LYS A 50 8.60 -6.78 -1.14
CA LYS A 50 9.82 -7.43 -1.67
C LYS A 50 9.95 -8.91 -1.30
N GLN A 51 9.17 -9.38 -0.33
CA GLN A 51 9.17 -10.80 0.08
C GLN A 51 8.44 -11.66 -0.95
N MET A 52 7.38 -11.12 -1.56
CA MET A 52 6.49 -11.86 -2.46
C MET A 52 6.60 -11.42 -3.92
N TYR A 53 7.01 -10.17 -4.17
CA TYR A 53 6.98 -9.55 -5.50
C TYR A 53 8.30 -8.89 -5.86
N TRP A 54 8.55 -8.80 -7.17
CA TRP A 54 9.65 -8.03 -7.74
C TRP A 54 9.24 -7.37 -9.05
N TRP A 55 9.58 -6.10 -9.24
CA TRP A 55 9.47 -5.40 -10.52
C TRP A 55 10.44 -4.22 -10.61
N LEU A 56 10.70 -3.75 -11.83
CA LEU A 56 11.56 -2.60 -12.08
C LEU A 56 10.93 -1.32 -11.51
N ASP A 57 11.73 -0.50 -10.82
CA ASP A 57 11.33 0.77 -10.21
C ASP A 57 10.29 0.66 -9.08
N MET A 58 10.23 -0.51 -8.43
CA MET A 58 9.29 -0.78 -7.34
C MET A 58 9.30 0.25 -6.20
N LYS A 59 10.48 0.75 -5.81
CA LYS A 59 10.58 1.82 -4.79
C LYS A 59 9.96 3.14 -5.25
N HIS A 60 10.16 3.49 -6.52
CA HIS A 60 9.58 4.70 -7.11
C HIS A 60 8.06 4.58 -7.18
N ASP A 61 7.56 3.46 -7.68
CA ASP A 61 6.11 3.19 -7.78
C ASP A 61 5.41 3.26 -6.40
N ILE A 62 6.06 2.77 -5.33
CA ILE A 62 5.56 2.87 -3.94
C ILE A 62 5.50 4.33 -3.47
N LEU A 63 6.55 5.11 -3.74
CA LEU A 63 6.59 6.53 -3.35
C LEU A 63 5.50 7.33 -4.08
N GLU A 64 5.37 7.14 -5.39
CA GLU A 64 4.36 7.80 -6.21
C GLU A 64 2.95 7.47 -5.72
N PHE A 65 2.68 6.19 -5.44
CA PHE A 65 1.40 5.75 -4.88
C PHE A 65 1.06 6.45 -3.56
N LEU A 66 2.02 6.53 -2.62
CA LEU A 66 1.82 7.19 -1.33
C LEU A 66 1.60 8.70 -1.46
N LEU A 67 2.29 9.36 -2.39
CA LEU A 67 2.09 10.79 -2.67
C LEU A 67 0.66 11.06 -3.18
N ILE A 68 0.20 10.26 -4.14
CA ILE A 68 -1.16 10.38 -4.69
C ILE A 68 -2.21 10.07 -3.60
N PHE A 69 -1.99 9.04 -2.79
CA PHE A 69 -2.87 8.69 -1.68
C PHE A 69 -2.97 9.84 -0.66
N LYS A 70 -1.83 10.40 -0.24
CA LYS A 70 -1.79 11.56 0.68
C LYS A 70 -2.48 12.79 0.09
N ALA A 71 -2.26 13.09 -1.18
CA ALA A 71 -2.94 14.21 -1.85
C ALA A 71 -4.46 14.02 -1.87
N LYS A 72 -4.95 12.82 -2.22
CA LYS A 72 -6.39 12.50 -2.18
C LYS A 72 -6.97 12.63 -0.78
N HIS A 73 -6.26 12.13 0.24
CA HIS A 73 -6.70 12.22 1.63
C HIS A 73 -6.66 13.66 2.17
N GLN A 74 -5.66 14.47 1.81
CA GLN A 74 -5.61 15.88 2.19
C GLN A 74 -6.76 16.67 1.56
N VAL A 75 -7.09 16.42 0.29
CA VAL A 75 -8.25 17.05 -0.37
C VAL A 75 -9.56 16.64 0.32
N LEU A 76 -9.73 15.35 0.62
CA LEU A 76 -10.91 14.87 1.38
C LEU A 76 -10.96 15.45 2.79
N SER A 77 -9.83 15.54 3.50
CA SER A 77 -9.76 16.12 4.84
C SER A 77 -9.99 17.62 4.84
N GLY A 78 -9.57 18.35 3.80
CA GLY A 78 -9.84 19.79 3.66
C GLY A 78 -11.29 20.11 3.30
N LEU A 79 -12.04 19.14 2.77
CA LEU A 79 -13.48 19.24 2.55
C LEU A 79 -14.31 18.95 3.81
N LEU A 80 -13.73 18.28 4.80
CA LEU A 80 -14.34 18.10 6.11
C LEU A 80 -14.19 19.41 6.89
N GLN A 81 -15.20 20.28 6.80
CA GLN A 81 -15.32 21.46 7.67
C GLN A 81 -15.18 21.01 9.15
N PRO A 82 -14.48 21.77 10.01
CA PRO A 82 -14.48 21.48 11.43
C PRO A 82 -15.93 21.60 11.93
N VAL A 83 -16.50 20.50 12.40
CA VAL A 83 -17.73 20.55 13.19
C VAL A 83 -17.39 21.35 14.44
N MET A 84 -17.86 22.59 14.51
CA MET A 84 -17.82 23.35 15.77
C MET A 84 -18.71 22.61 16.76
N ILE A 85 -18.08 21.93 17.72
CA ILE A 85 -18.77 21.37 18.88
C ILE A 85 -18.95 22.54 19.86
N PRO A 86 -20.18 22.97 20.18
CA PRO A 86 -20.39 23.98 21.20
C PRO A 86 -20.13 23.39 22.60
N GLU A 87 -19.57 24.22 23.48
CA GLU A 87 -19.38 23.91 24.92
C GLU A 87 -20.70 23.64 25.66
#